data_AF-U5D2B9-F1
#
_entry.id   AF-U5D2B9-F1
#
_cell.length_a   1.000
_cell.length_b   1.000
_cell.length_c   1.000
_cell.angle_alpha   90.00
_cell.angle_beta   90.00
_cell.angle_gamma   90.00
#
_symmetry.space_group_name_H-M   'P 1'
#
loop_
_entity.id
_entity.type
_entity.pdbx_description
1 polymer ?
#
loop_
_entity_poly.entity_id
_entity_poly.type
_entity_poly.pdbx_seq_one_letter_code
_entity_poly.pdbx_strand_id
1 'polypeptide(L)'
;MDIDKDELAMDPAWPYLQIVYDLLLKFVASSNTDPKVVKKYLDHSFVFRLLELFDYEGPREREALKKILCRIYRKFMVHWPFIRKTFIEKEPKLAGTVIKGLLKYWPATNSQKEVMFLGELEEVLEVTNGVEFQRTMVPLFRRITLRINNSHFHVKISLFSYL
;
A
#
# COMPACT_ATOMS: atom_id res chain seq x y z
N MET A 1 -7.32 10.70 36.26
CA MET A 1 -8.06 9.62 35.57
C MET A 1 -8.61 10.25 34.33
N ASP A 2 -8.01 9.95 33.18
CA ASP A 2 -8.30 10.57 31.89
C ASP A 2 -8.78 9.46 30.92
N ILE A 3 -9.68 8.62 31.43
CA ILE A 3 -10.11 7.37 30.78
C ILE A 3 -11.33 7.60 29.87
N ASP A 4 -12.04 8.72 29.98
CA ASP A 4 -13.39 8.83 29.40
C ASP A 4 -13.51 9.52 28.04
N LYS A 5 -12.45 10.04 27.42
CA LYS A 5 -12.58 10.68 26.08
C LYS A 5 -12.52 9.70 24.90
N ASP A 6 -11.73 8.63 25.03
CA ASP A 6 -11.63 7.59 23.99
C ASP A 6 -12.75 6.55 24.10
N GLU A 7 -13.37 6.41 25.29
CA GLU A 7 -14.47 5.46 25.54
C GLU A 7 -15.84 6.02 25.10
N LEU A 8 -16.00 7.36 25.10
CA LEU A 8 -17.23 8.05 24.70
C LEU A 8 -17.37 8.28 23.18
N ALA A 9 -16.34 8.03 22.38
CA ALA A 9 -16.38 8.10 20.92
C ALA A 9 -16.76 6.75 20.29
N MET A 10 -17.86 6.16 20.75
CA MET A 10 -18.50 5.07 20.00
C MET A 10 -19.15 5.71 18.77
N ASP A 11 -18.63 5.43 17.58
CA ASP A 11 -19.38 5.74 16.36
C ASP A 11 -20.71 4.96 16.44
N PRO A 12 -21.87 5.64 16.50
CA PRO A 12 -23.16 4.97 16.59
C PRO A 12 -23.43 4.06 15.37
N ALA A 13 -22.74 4.29 14.25
CA ALA A 13 -22.80 3.45 13.06
C ALA A 13 -21.92 2.19 13.15
N TRP A 14 -21.04 2.07 14.15
CA TRP A 14 -20.09 0.95 14.26
C TRP A 14 -20.73 -0.44 14.15
N PRO A 15 -21.89 -0.76 14.78
CA PRO A 15 -22.51 -2.06 14.62
C PRO A 15 -22.87 -2.39 13.16
N TYR A 16 -23.26 -1.38 12.38
CA TYR A 16 -23.53 -1.53 10.95
C TYR A 16 -22.22 -1.69 10.15
N LEU A 17 -21.24 -0.83 10.40
CA LEU A 17 -19.93 -0.87 9.74
C LEU A 17 -19.19 -2.19 10.01
N GLN A 18 -19.25 -2.70 11.24
CA GLN A 18 -18.71 -4.00 11.62
C GLN A 18 -19.27 -5.12 10.74
N ILE A 19 -20.58 -5.14 10.49
CA ILE A 19 -21.21 -6.15 9.62
C ILE A 19 -20.71 -6.01 8.18
N VAL A 20 -20.60 -4.78 7.67
CA VAL A 20 -20.09 -4.51 6.31
C VAL A 20 -18.64 -5.00 6.17
N TYR A 21 -17.78 -4.68 7.14
CA TYR A 21 -16.38 -5.10 7.14
C TYR A 21 -16.22 -6.61 7.30
N ASP A 22 -17.00 -7.25 8.15
CA ASP A 22 -16.97 -8.70 8.32
C ASP A 22 -17.46 -9.43 7.06
N LEU A 23 -18.48 -8.89 6.38
CA LEU A 23 -18.96 -9.42 5.12
C LEU A 23 -17.90 -9.29 4.02
N LEU A 24 -17.28 -8.11 3.90
CA LEU A 24 -16.20 -7.87 2.96
C LEU A 24 -15.00 -8.79 3.22
N LEU A 25 -14.62 -8.96 4.50
CA LEU A 25 -13.55 -9.87 4.90
C LEU A 25 -13.87 -11.32 4.53
N LYS A 26 -15.10 -11.79 4.80
CA LYS A 26 -15.56 -13.14 4.43
C LYS A 26 -15.55 -13.34 2.91
N PHE A 27 -16.03 -12.35 2.15
CA PHE A 27 -16.05 -12.39 0.69
C PHE A 27 -14.64 -12.49 0.10
N VAL A 28 -13.72 -11.67 0.61
CA VAL A 28 -12.31 -11.69 0.21
C VAL A 28 -11.64 -12.99 0.65
N ALA A 29 -11.94 -13.51 1.85
CA ALA A 29 -11.32 -14.72 2.38
C ALA A 29 -11.84 -16.03 1.75
N SER A 30 -13.05 -16.03 1.17
CA SER A 30 -13.71 -17.22 0.61
C SER A 30 -12.88 -17.88 -0.49
N SER A 31 -12.69 -19.21 -0.43
CA SER A 31 -12.01 -19.96 -1.49
C SER A 31 -12.78 -20.02 -2.80
N ASN A 32 -14.08 -19.71 -2.78
CA ASN A 32 -14.98 -19.84 -3.92
C ASN A 32 -15.00 -18.59 -4.82
N THR A 33 -14.29 -17.52 -4.45
CA THR A 33 -14.27 -16.28 -5.22
C THR A 33 -13.29 -16.35 -6.39
N ASP A 34 -13.79 -16.30 -7.63
CA ASP A 34 -12.96 -16.28 -8.84
C ASP A 34 -12.06 -15.02 -8.86
N PRO A 35 -10.72 -15.17 -8.78
CA PRO A 35 -9.79 -14.04 -8.80
C PRO A 35 -9.90 -13.17 -10.06
N LYS A 36 -10.30 -13.74 -11.20
CA LYS A 36 -10.46 -13.01 -12.48
C LYS A 36 -11.65 -12.06 -12.47
N VAL A 37 -12.70 -12.40 -11.74
CA VAL A 37 -13.87 -11.53 -11.58
C VAL A 37 -13.59 -10.49 -10.51
N VAL A 38 -13.05 -10.91 -9.37
CA VAL A 38 -12.80 -10.02 -8.23
C VAL A 38 -11.82 -8.89 -8.57
N LYS A 39 -10.77 -9.16 -9.35
CA LYS A 39 -9.80 -8.11 -9.76
C LYS A 39 -10.42 -6.96 -10.56
N LYS A 40 -11.61 -7.15 -11.16
CA LYS A 40 -12.32 -6.08 -11.88
C LYS A 40 -12.94 -5.06 -10.94
N TYR A 41 -13.19 -5.46 -9.69
CA TYR A 41 -13.85 -4.65 -8.67
C TYR A 41 -12.89 -4.24 -7.54
N LEU A 42 -11.89 -5.07 -7.23
CA LEU A 42 -10.78 -4.75 -6.34
C LEU A 42 -9.63 -4.13 -7.16
N ASP A 43 -9.89 -2.97 -7.73
CA ASP A 43 -8.92 -2.21 -8.53
C ASP A 43 -8.07 -1.27 -7.66
N HIS A 44 -7.15 -0.54 -8.29
CA HIS A 44 -6.31 0.45 -7.60
C HIS A 44 -7.15 1.51 -6.87
N SER A 45 -8.27 1.94 -7.46
CA SER A 45 -9.17 2.94 -6.90
C SER A 45 -9.87 2.42 -5.62
N PHE A 46 -10.25 1.15 -5.59
CA PHE A 46 -10.79 0.51 -4.40
C PHE A 46 -9.76 0.43 -3.27
N VAL A 47 -8.55 -0.08 -3.56
CA VAL A 47 -7.49 -0.21 -2.56
C VAL A 47 -7.07 1.15 -2.02
N PHE A 48 -6.96 2.16 -2.90
CA PHE A 48 -6.65 3.52 -2.50
C PHE A 48 -7.69 4.10 -1.53
N ARG A 49 -8.98 4.00 -1.86
CA ARG A 49 -10.07 4.45 -0.96
C ARG A 49 -10.08 3.67 0.36
N LEU A 50 -9.80 2.37 0.33
CA LEU A 50 -9.69 1.55 1.54
C LEU A 50 -8.51 2.00 2.42
N LEU A 51 -7.42 2.48 1.82
CA LEU A 51 -6.26 3.03 2.54
C LEU A 51 -6.54 4.41 3.13
N GLU A 52 -7.30 5.27 2.44
CA GLU A 52 -7.71 6.59 2.95
C GLU A 52 -8.51 6.48 4.25
N LEU A 53 -9.34 5.44 4.40
CA LEU A 53 -10.10 5.19 5.63
C LEU A 53 -9.20 5.00 6.88
N PHE A 54 -7.93 4.64 6.72
CA PHE A 54 -7.03 4.52 7.88
C PHE A 54 -6.70 5.85 8.55
N ASP A 55 -6.80 6.97 7.82
CA ASP A 55 -6.36 8.28 8.31
C ASP A 55 -7.45 8.98 9.15
N TYR A 56 -8.71 8.50 9.08
CA TYR A 56 -9.86 9.16 9.69
C TYR A 56 -10.56 8.32 10.77
N GLU A 57 -10.29 7.02 10.86
CA GLU A 57 -11.15 6.10 11.61
C GLU A 57 -10.62 5.68 12.99
N GLY A 58 -11.54 5.23 13.87
CA GLY A 58 -11.24 4.76 15.22
C GLY A 58 -10.42 3.46 15.27
N PRO A 59 -9.89 3.07 16.45
CA PRO A 59 -9.00 1.91 16.60
C PRO A 59 -9.64 0.57 16.16
N ARG A 60 -10.95 0.40 16.32
CA ARG A 60 -11.66 -0.83 15.90
C ARG A 60 -11.78 -0.96 14.39
N GLU A 61 -12.13 0.15 13.73
CA GLU A 61 -12.22 0.23 12.28
C GLU A 61 -10.86 -0.02 11.62
N ARG A 62 -9.80 0.58 12.16
CA ARG A 62 -8.43 0.30 11.71
C ARG A 62 -8.08 -1.17 11.78
N GLU A 63 -8.50 -1.89 12.81
CA GLU A 63 -8.22 -3.32 12.94
C GLU A 63 -9.03 -4.16 11.93
N ALA A 64 -10.28 -3.79 11.66
CA ALA A 64 -11.10 -4.42 10.62
C ALA A 64 -10.50 -4.17 9.21
N LEU A 65 -10.19 -2.92 8.89
CA LEU A 65 -9.54 -2.51 7.65
C LEU A 65 -8.20 -3.21 7.45
N LYS A 66 -7.38 -3.34 8.51
CA LYS A 66 -6.10 -4.06 8.48
C LYS A 66 -6.27 -5.53 8.11
N LYS A 67 -7.27 -6.22 8.69
CA LYS A 67 -7.57 -7.62 8.36
C LYS A 67 -8.00 -7.77 6.90
N ILE A 68 -8.88 -6.91 6.42
CA ILE A 68 -9.36 -6.91 5.04
C ILE A 68 -8.20 -6.66 4.08
N LEU A 69 -7.42 -5.60 4.31
CA LEU A 69 -6.26 -5.25 3.52
C LEU A 69 -5.27 -6.43 3.45
N CYS A 70 -4.87 -7.00 4.59
CA CYS A 70 -3.95 -8.14 4.62
C CYS A 70 -4.48 -9.34 3.80
N ARG A 71 -5.79 -9.58 3.81
CA ARG A 71 -6.40 -10.69 3.08
C ARG A 71 -6.48 -10.42 1.58
N ILE A 72 -6.84 -9.20 1.18
CA ILE A 72 -6.80 -8.75 -0.22
C ILE A 72 -5.37 -8.89 -0.75
N TYR A 73 -4.39 -8.44 0.03
CA TYR A 73 -2.98 -8.51 -0.33
C TYR A 73 -2.49 -9.95 -0.50
N ARG A 74 -2.72 -10.83 0.49
CA ARG A 74 -2.32 -12.24 0.38
C ARG A 74 -3.00 -12.99 -0.76
N LYS A 75 -4.25 -12.66 -1.07
CA LYS A 75 -5.04 -13.44 -2.04
C LYS A 75 -4.90 -12.92 -3.47
N PHE A 76 -4.83 -11.60 -3.64
CA PHE A 76 -4.88 -10.95 -4.94
C PHE A 76 -3.60 -10.20 -5.28
N MET A 77 -2.87 -9.70 -4.28
CA MET A 77 -1.62 -8.98 -4.51
C MET A 77 -0.38 -9.85 -4.67
N VAL A 78 -0.43 -11.16 -4.48
CA VAL A 78 0.66 -12.05 -4.93
C VAL A 78 0.76 -12.08 -6.47
N HIS A 79 -0.35 -11.86 -7.17
CA HIS A 79 -0.38 -11.76 -8.64
C HIS A 79 -0.32 -10.32 -9.17
N TRP A 80 -0.51 -9.33 -8.30
CA TRP A 80 -0.59 -7.93 -8.71
C TRP A 80 0.75 -7.34 -9.18
N PRO A 81 1.89 -7.72 -8.60
CA PRO A 81 3.22 -7.51 -9.17
C PRO A 81 3.35 -8.14 -10.53
N PHE A 82 2.92 -9.40 -10.70
CA PHE A 82 2.93 -10.09 -11.99
C PHE A 82 2.06 -9.38 -13.04
N ILE A 83 0.92 -8.81 -12.65
CA ILE A 83 0.02 -8.05 -13.53
C ILE A 83 0.61 -6.67 -13.87
N ARG A 84 1.17 -5.94 -12.88
CA ARG A 84 1.89 -4.68 -13.12
C ARG A 84 3.15 -4.89 -13.98
N LYS A 85 3.88 -5.98 -13.72
CA LYS A 85 5.03 -6.47 -14.51
C LYS A 85 4.63 -6.76 -15.93
N THR A 86 3.64 -7.62 -16.16
CA THR A 86 3.15 -7.91 -17.53
C THR A 86 2.58 -6.67 -18.24
N PHE A 87 2.03 -5.70 -17.51
CA PHE A 87 1.55 -4.45 -18.09
C PHE A 87 2.70 -3.50 -18.48
N ILE A 88 3.72 -3.36 -17.64
CA ILE A 88 4.93 -2.57 -17.93
C ILE A 88 5.78 -3.26 -19.01
N GLU A 89 5.89 -4.58 -19.01
CA GLU A 89 6.57 -5.35 -20.05
C GLU A 89 5.90 -5.16 -21.42
N LYS A 90 4.56 -5.08 -21.46
CA LYS A 90 3.79 -4.83 -22.69
C LYS A 90 3.78 -3.37 -23.13
N GLU A 91 3.74 -2.44 -22.17
CA GLU A 91 3.69 -1.00 -22.42
C GLU A 91 4.73 -0.26 -21.56
N PRO A 92 6.02 -0.32 -21.93
CA PRO A 92 7.10 0.16 -21.08
C PRO A 92 7.01 1.66 -20.76
N LYS A 93 6.42 2.45 -21.66
CA LYS A 93 6.20 3.90 -21.50
C LYS A 93 5.34 4.24 -20.27
N LEU A 94 4.56 3.30 -19.75
CA LEU A 94 3.71 3.51 -18.57
C LEU A 94 4.47 3.37 -17.26
N ALA A 95 5.66 2.76 -17.24
CA ALA A 95 6.49 2.60 -16.05
C ALA A 95 6.73 3.95 -15.35
N GLY A 96 7.07 4.99 -16.12
CA GLY A 96 7.31 6.32 -15.58
C GLY A 96 6.09 6.94 -14.89
N THR A 97 4.90 6.70 -15.43
CA THR A 97 3.62 7.16 -14.85
C THR A 97 3.28 6.38 -13.58
N VAL A 98 3.49 5.06 -13.59
CA VAL A 98 3.27 4.20 -12.42
C VAL A 98 4.20 4.58 -11.27
N ILE A 99 5.51 4.74 -11.53
CA ILE A 99 6.50 5.11 -10.51
C ILE A 99 6.18 6.49 -9.91
N LYS A 100 5.83 7.48 -10.74
CA LYS A 100 5.40 8.80 -10.25
C LYS A 100 4.12 8.72 -9.41
N GLY A 101 3.16 7.90 -9.83
CA GLY A 101 1.94 7.63 -9.07
C GLY A 101 2.25 7.01 -7.70
N LEU A 102 3.08 5.96 -7.67
CA LEU A 102 3.52 5.33 -6.43
C LEU A 102 4.21 6.35 -5.51
N LEU A 103 5.20 7.11 -6.00
CA LEU A 103 5.94 8.09 -5.20
C LEU A 103 5.05 9.18 -4.58
N LYS A 104 3.93 9.53 -5.23
CA LYS A 104 2.94 10.48 -4.69
C LYS A 104 2.26 9.94 -3.43
N TYR A 105 2.02 8.63 -3.37
CA TYR A 105 1.30 7.97 -2.27
C TYR A 105 2.23 7.30 -1.25
N TRP A 106 3.49 7.75 -1.17
CA TRP A 106 4.47 7.20 -0.25
C TRP A 106 3.96 7.24 1.20
N PRO A 107 3.76 6.09 1.88
CA PRO A 107 3.21 6.05 3.23
C PRO A 107 4.29 6.37 4.27
N ALA A 108 4.46 7.65 4.60
CA ALA A 108 5.53 8.14 5.48
C ALA A 108 5.22 8.07 6.99
N THR A 109 3.98 7.76 7.36
CA THR A 109 3.51 7.79 8.76
C THR A 109 3.40 6.40 9.39
N ASN A 110 3.53 5.33 8.60
CA ASN A 110 3.35 3.95 9.06
C ASN A 110 4.44 3.05 8.46
N SER A 111 5.34 2.56 9.32
CA SER A 111 6.49 1.74 8.92
C SER A 111 6.10 0.42 8.24
N GLN A 112 4.99 -0.18 8.65
CA GLN A 112 4.51 -1.43 8.04
C GLN A 112 3.97 -1.19 6.62
N LYS A 113 3.24 -0.07 6.42
CA LYS A 113 2.81 0.36 5.07
C LYS A 113 4.01 0.72 4.19
N GLU A 114 5.05 1.31 4.76
CA GLU A 114 6.27 1.66 4.04
C GLU A 114 7.06 0.44 3.58
N VAL A 115 7.24 -0.58 4.42
CA VAL A 115 7.89 -1.84 4.03
C VAL A 115 7.15 -2.52 2.88
N MET A 116 5.81 -2.55 2.94
CA MET A 116 4.99 -3.12 1.86
C MET A 116 5.11 -2.31 0.56
N PHE A 117 5.07 -0.98 0.67
CA PHE A 117 5.23 -0.08 -0.46
C PHE A 117 6.61 -0.22 -1.13
N LEU A 118 7.67 -0.40 -0.35
CA LEU A 118 9.04 -0.61 -0.86
C LEU A 118 9.16 -1.92 -1.66
N GLY A 119 8.55 -3.00 -1.20
CA GLY A 119 8.53 -4.27 -1.95
C GLY A 119 7.81 -4.13 -3.29
N GLU A 120 6.68 -3.43 -3.33
CA GLU A 120 5.99 -3.15 -4.60
C GLU A 120 6.80 -2.27 -5.54
N LEU A 121 7.52 -1.29 -5.00
CA LEU A 121 8.38 -0.40 -5.78
C LEU A 121 9.56 -1.17 -6.37
N GLU A 122 10.19 -2.06 -5.59
CA GLU A 122 11.29 -2.92 -6.05
C GLU A 122 10.88 -3.77 -7.26
N GLU A 123 9.73 -4.45 -7.19
CA GLU A 123 9.23 -5.29 -8.29
C GLU A 123 8.91 -4.48 -9.55
N VAL A 124 8.43 -3.23 -9.41
CA VAL A 124 8.20 -2.32 -10.54
C VAL A 124 9.54 -1.86 -11.15
N LEU A 125 10.55 -1.62 -10.32
CA LEU A 125 11.88 -1.21 -10.80
C LEU A 125 12.60 -2.35 -11.54
N GLU A 126 12.45 -3.60 -11.10
CA GLU A 126 13.05 -4.78 -11.73
C GLU A 126 12.64 -4.93 -13.22
N VAL A 127 11.44 -4.46 -13.56
CA VAL A 127 10.83 -4.61 -14.89
C VAL A 127 10.89 -3.33 -15.73
N THR A 128 11.36 -2.25 -15.12
CA THR A 128 11.46 -0.95 -15.78
C THR A 128 12.73 -0.92 -16.63
N ASN A 129 12.59 -0.65 -17.93
CA ASN A 129 13.74 -0.49 -18.81
C ASN A 129 14.61 0.72 -18.43
N GLY A 130 15.88 0.73 -18.84
CA GLY A 130 16.83 1.78 -18.46
C GLY A 130 16.41 3.20 -18.86
N VAL A 131 15.69 3.37 -19.99
CA VAL A 131 15.25 4.69 -20.47
C VAL A 131 14.17 5.28 -19.57
N GLU A 132 13.19 4.47 -19.19
CA GLU A 132 12.11 4.92 -18.30
C GLU A 132 12.62 5.07 -16.86
N PHE A 133 13.53 4.20 -16.43
CA PHE A 133 14.19 4.34 -15.13
C PHE A 133 14.92 5.67 -15.01
N GLN A 134 15.70 6.07 -16.03
CA GLN A 134 16.40 7.36 -16.04
C GLN A 134 15.45 8.55 -15.93
N ARG A 135 14.24 8.47 -16.47
CA ARG A 135 13.23 9.54 -16.36
C ARG A 135 12.64 9.68 -14.96
N THR A 136 12.69 8.62 -14.14
CA THR A 136 12.13 8.60 -12.79
C THR A 136 13.17 8.49 -11.68
N MET A 137 14.44 8.28 -12.00
CA MET A 137 15.48 8.02 -11.01
C MET A 137 15.65 9.19 -10.03
N VAL A 138 15.68 10.44 -10.53
CA VAL A 138 15.93 11.62 -9.67
C VAL A 138 14.86 11.78 -8.59
N PRO A 139 13.54 11.79 -8.89
CA PRO A 139 12.52 11.87 -7.85
C PRO A 139 12.49 10.64 -6.94
N LEU A 140 12.76 9.44 -7.46
CA LEU A 140 12.85 8.20 -6.69
C LEU A 140 13.98 8.29 -5.64
N PHE A 141 15.20 8.62 -6.08
CA PHE A 141 16.36 8.76 -5.20
C PHE A 141 16.13 9.82 -4.14
N ARG A 142 15.63 11.01 -4.51
CA ARG A 142 15.31 12.07 -3.55
C ARG A 142 14.36 11.56 -2.45
N ARG A 143 13.34 10.78 -2.81
CA ARG A 143 12.37 10.29 -1.83
C ARG A 143 12.94 9.24 -0.90
N ILE A 144 13.75 8.31 -1.43
CA ILE A 144 14.46 7.29 -0.65
C ILE A 144 15.45 7.95 0.32
N THR A 145 16.29 8.87 -0.16
CA THR A 145 17.26 9.60 0.68
C THR A 145 16.57 10.42 1.77
N LEU A 146 15.45 11.08 1.46
CA LEU A 146 14.66 11.80 2.47
C LEU A 146 14.16 10.88 3.58
N ARG A 147 13.76 9.63 3.29
CA ARG A 147 13.31 8.69 4.33
C ARG A 147 14.45 8.09 5.12
N ILE A 148 15.57 7.78 4.50
CA ILE A 148 16.78 7.35 5.22
C ILE A 148 17.19 8.44 6.24
N ASN A 149 17.10 9.72 5.87
CA ASN A 149 17.48 10.83 6.73
C ASN A 149 16.44 11.24 7.78
N ASN A 150 15.15 10.94 7.54
CA ASN A 150 14.03 11.32 8.42
C ASN A 150 13.54 10.15 9.31
N SER A 151 14.14 8.97 9.14
CA SER A 151 13.95 7.87 10.08
C SER A 151 14.64 8.22 11.38
N HIS A 152 13.90 8.27 12.49
CA HIS A 152 14.42 8.39 13.85
C HIS A 152 15.34 7.22 14.28
N PHE A 153 15.81 6.40 13.35
CA PHE A 153 16.90 5.46 13.54
C PHE A 153 18.22 6.21 13.31
N HIS A 154 18.74 6.78 14.40
CA HIS A 154 20.13 7.20 14.45
C HIS A 154 21.06 6.03 14.04
N VAL A 155 21.86 6.29 13.00
CA VAL A 155 23.20 5.73 12.75
C VAL A 155 23.28 4.30 12.19
N LYS A 156 23.41 4.18 10.85
CA LYS A 156 24.53 3.50 10.13
C LYS A 156 24.15 3.17 8.67
N ILE A 157 24.29 4.13 7.75
CA ILE A 157 24.81 3.85 6.40
C ILE A 157 25.77 4.98 6.05
N SER A 158 26.84 5.10 6.84
CA SER A 158 28.10 5.59 6.31
C SER A 158 28.84 4.34 5.89
N LEU A 159 28.74 3.93 4.61
CA LEU A 159 29.65 2.94 4.01
C LEU A 159 29.57 2.80 2.47
N PHE A 160 28.65 3.45 1.75
CA PHE A 160 28.61 3.36 0.27
C PHE A 160 28.98 4.66 -0.49
N SER A 161 29.79 5.51 0.14
CA SER A 161 30.40 6.66 -0.54
C SER A 161 31.94 6.54 -0.71
N TYR A 162 32.52 5.36 -0.44
CA TYR A 162 33.96 5.12 -0.53
C TYR A 162 34.34 3.74 -1.12
N LEU A 163 33.57 3.22 -2.07
CA LEU A 163 34.04 2.25 -3.07
C LEU A 163 33.37 2.52 -4.42
#